data_AF-A0A832ZU21-F1
#
_entry.id   AF-A0A832ZU21-F1
#
_cell.length_a   1.000
_cell.length_b   1.000
_cell.length_c   1.000
_cell.angle_alpha   90.00
_cell.angle_beta   90.00
_cell.angle_gamma   90.00
#
_symmetry.space_group_name_H-M   'P 1'
#
loop_
_entity.id
_entity.type
_entity.pdbx_description
1 polymer ?
#
loop_
_entity_poly.entity_id
_entity_poly.type
_entity_poly.pdbx_seq_one_letter_code
_entity_poly.pdbx_strand_id
1 'polypeptide(L)'
;CALNHADTAIMKSVLASHGYEIVDSIDDADIIILNTCTVRMDTEERMKRRIAELYRASRERSAVLVVAGCMASAQPYTVKRIAPEAILVSTHNVHRVHEAIETGRNLLHEPSRPKTLYTPDPGLMQRGRIAEIPIADGCVNDCSFCITKLARRRVYSRPIENIVRLVEALARRGVVEIRITGQDVAVYGIDIYGKRMLPELLERLAEIEGGFMVRVGMMSPEQLEPVLDEFIEALRKPRFFKFVHLPVQSGDDRVLRIMKRRYTVDQYREIVREIRRKIPGVMVATDIIVGHPGEDEEAFMNTVRLVEELRFERVHLAQYTPRPRTVAAGLPQVPDPIKKQRSKQLMNVIERIGLEEHTRYVGTRAEALVVSWGERGGLDAKLYNYMPVVLPEGSATPGEWRCVEVTGATWYDLRGLVVEC
;
A
#
# COMPACT_ATOMS: atom_id res chain seq x y z
N CYS A 1 2.31 6.71 -1.35
CA CYS A 1 1.79 5.33 -1.13
C CYS A 1 1.20 4.84 -2.44
N ALA A 2 1.05 3.52 -2.63
CA ALA A 2 0.69 2.93 -3.92
C ALA A 2 -0.58 3.52 -4.55
N LEU A 3 -1.64 3.65 -3.76
CA LEU A 3 -2.90 4.25 -4.19
C LEU A 3 -2.79 5.72 -4.58
N ASN A 4 -1.92 6.49 -3.91
CA ASN A 4 -1.70 7.90 -4.25
C ASN A 4 -0.91 8.00 -5.58
N HIS A 5 0.07 7.12 -5.83
CA HIS A 5 0.75 7.07 -7.13
C HIS A 5 -0.23 6.71 -8.26
N ALA A 6 -1.11 5.74 -8.05
CA ALA A 6 -2.12 5.39 -9.03
C ALA A 6 -3.13 6.53 -9.28
N ASP A 7 -3.56 7.23 -8.23
CA ASP A 7 -4.41 8.42 -8.36
C ASP A 7 -3.69 9.54 -9.14
N THR A 8 -2.38 9.71 -8.95
CA THR A 8 -1.56 10.63 -9.74
C THR A 8 -1.46 10.21 -11.21
N ALA A 9 -1.29 8.92 -11.50
CA ALA A 9 -1.28 8.41 -12.86
C ALA A 9 -2.62 8.65 -13.59
N ILE A 10 -3.75 8.50 -12.88
CA ILE A 10 -5.08 8.86 -13.39
C ILE A 10 -5.15 10.35 -13.72
N MET A 11 -4.74 11.24 -12.81
CA MET A 11 -4.75 12.68 -13.06
C MET A 11 -3.88 13.04 -14.27
N LYS A 12 -2.66 12.50 -14.36
CA LYS A 12 -1.78 12.71 -15.51
C LYS A 12 -2.43 12.24 -16.83
N SER A 13 -3.06 11.07 -16.84
CA SER A 13 -3.71 10.51 -18.03
C SER A 13 -4.86 11.39 -18.51
N VAL A 14 -5.70 11.87 -17.58
CA VAL A 14 -6.82 12.75 -17.90
C VAL A 14 -6.32 14.10 -18.41
N LEU A 15 -5.30 14.68 -17.80
CA LEU A 15 -4.76 15.97 -18.22
C LEU A 15 -4.11 15.87 -19.60
N ALA A 16 -3.29 14.84 -19.84
CA ALA A 16 -2.71 14.60 -21.16
C ALA A 16 -3.78 14.47 -22.25
N SER A 17 -4.90 13.77 -21.97
CA SER A 17 -6.00 13.62 -22.94
C SER A 17 -6.79 14.91 -23.18
N HIS A 18 -6.62 15.93 -22.35
CA HIS A 18 -7.23 17.27 -22.50
C HIS A 18 -6.22 18.32 -23.01
N GLY A 19 -5.06 17.88 -23.51
CA GLY A 19 -4.07 18.77 -24.13
C GLY A 19 -3.13 19.48 -23.15
N TYR A 20 -3.13 19.10 -21.87
CA TYR A 20 -2.16 19.62 -20.91
C TYR A 20 -0.81 18.92 -21.07
N GLU A 21 0.27 19.68 -20.93
CA GLU A 21 1.64 19.18 -20.94
C GLU A 21 2.16 18.98 -19.50
N ILE A 22 2.92 17.90 -19.28
CA ILE A 22 3.54 17.61 -17.98
C ILE A 22 4.97 18.16 -18.02
N VAL A 23 5.25 19.13 -17.15
CA VAL A 23 6.57 19.75 -17.00
C VAL A 23 7.35 19.16 -15.82
N ASP A 24 8.69 19.29 -15.87
CA ASP A 24 9.61 18.75 -14.86
C ASP A 24 9.92 19.73 -13.72
N SER A 25 9.66 21.03 -13.91
CA SER A 25 9.88 22.07 -12.91
C SER A 25 8.58 22.78 -12.53
N ILE A 26 8.54 23.27 -11.29
CA ILE A 26 7.47 24.18 -10.82
C ILE A 26 7.56 25.53 -11.53
N ASP A 27 8.76 25.93 -11.95
CA ASP A 27 8.98 27.22 -12.60
C ASP A 27 8.35 27.31 -13.98
N ASP A 28 8.13 26.17 -14.64
CA ASP A 28 7.52 26.07 -15.96
C ASP A 28 6.01 25.75 -15.89
N ALA A 29 5.41 25.72 -14.71
CA ALA A 29 4.07 25.19 -14.50
C ALA A 29 3.00 26.29 -14.35
N ASP A 30 2.00 26.30 -15.23
CA ASP A 30 0.78 27.10 -15.06
C ASP A 30 -0.15 26.53 -13.97
N ILE A 31 -0.07 25.22 -13.75
CA ILE A 31 -0.91 24.48 -12.80
C ILE A 31 -0.03 23.53 -11.98
N ILE A 32 -0.12 23.65 -10.67
CA ILE A 32 0.59 22.82 -9.70
C ILE A 32 -0.41 21.89 -9.03
N ILE A 33 -0.22 20.57 -9.15
CA ILE A 33 -1.08 19.57 -8.51
C ILE A 33 -0.31 18.81 -7.44
N LEU A 34 -0.74 18.95 -6.18
CA LEU A 34 -0.19 18.19 -5.05
C LEU A 34 -1.17 17.08 -4.62
N ASN A 35 -0.80 15.83 -4.85
CA ASN A 35 -1.57 14.68 -4.38
C ASN A 35 -1.16 14.27 -2.95
N THR A 36 -2.03 14.53 -1.97
CA THR A 36 -1.70 14.45 -0.55
C THR A 36 -2.07 13.13 0.13
N CYS A 37 -1.38 12.80 1.22
CA CYS A 37 -1.70 11.71 2.13
C CYS A 37 -1.83 12.23 3.58
N THR A 38 -2.71 11.62 4.38
CA THR A 38 -2.98 12.04 5.77
C THR A 38 -3.05 10.87 6.76
N VAL A 39 -2.67 9.66 6.34
CA VAL A 39 -2.83 8.44 7.15
C VAL A 39 -1.90 8.44 8.37
N ARG A 40 -0.64 8.85 8.19
CA ARG A 40 0.37 8.96 9.25
C ARG A 40 0.69 10.42 9.56
N MET A 41 1.10 10.70 10.81
CA MET A 41 1.22 12.07 11.33
C MET A 41 2.41 12.78 10.70
N ASP A 42 3.53 12.07 10.64
CA ASP A 42 4.75 12.52 9.98
C ASP A 42 4.50 12.91 8.51
N THR A 43 3.68 12.11 7.82
CA THR A 43 3.32 12.35 6.42
C THR A 43 2.40 13.56 6.30
N GLU A 44 1.40 13.66 7.18
CA GLU A 44 0.50 14.81 7.22
C GLU A 44 1.25 16.13 7.48
N GLU A 45 2.20 16.17 8.42
CA GLU A 45 3.03 17.35 8.69
C GLU A 45 3.95 17.70 7.52
N ARG A 46 4.50 16.70 6.81
CA ARG A 46 5.22 16.94 5.55
C ARG A 46 4.29 17.54 4.48
N MET A 47 3.06 17.04 4.35
CA MET A 47 2.09 17.59 3.38
C MET A 47 1.68 19.02 3.73
N LYS A 48 1.44 19.35 5.01
CA LYS A 48 1.14 20.74 5.44
C LYS A 48 2.25 21.71 5.03
N ARG A 49 3.51 21.35 5.28
CA ARG A 49 4.67 22.16 4.87
C ARG A 49 4.75 22.31 3.36
N ARG A 50 4.57 21.22 2.62
CA ARG A 50 4.61 21.25 1.15
C ARG A 50 3.46 22.06 0.54
N ILE A 51 2.26 22.02 1.12
CA ILE A 51 1.14 22.87 0.70
C ILE A 51 1.50 24.35 0.90
N ALA A 52 2.06 24.72 2.05
CA ALA A 52 2.44 26.11 2.33
C ALA A 52 3.52 26.62 1.36
N GLU A 53 4.52 25.78 1.06
CA GLU A 53 5.57 26.08 0.09
C GLU A 53 5.00 26.28 -1.32
N LEU A 54 4.22 25.32 -1.81
CA LEU A 54 3.64 25.38 -3.16
C LEU A 54 2.62 26.50 -3.31
N TYR A 55 1.92 26.88 -2.25
CA TYR A 55 0.99 28.01 -2.27
C TYR A 55 1.71 29.35 -2.44
N ARG A 56 2.88 29.53 -1.81
CA ARG A 56 3.71 30.72 -2.05
C ARG A 56 4.22 30.73 -3.50
N ALA A 57 4.78 29.60 -3.94
CA ALA A 57 5.32 29.47 -5.29
C ALA A 57 4.25 29.73 -6.38
N SER A 58 3.03 29.23 -6.17
CA SER A 58 1.93 29.44 -7.11
C SER A 58 1.50 30.91 -7.19
N ARG A 59 1.47 31.62 -6.05
CA ARG A 59 1.14 33.05 -6.00
C ARG A 59 2.18 33.93 -6.66
N GLU A 60 3.47 33.64 -6.47
CA GLU A 60 4.57 34.36 -7.14
C GLU A 60 4.52 34.24 -8.66
N ARG A 61 4.04 33.09 -9.16
CA ARG A 61 4.01 32.75 -10.59
C ARG A 61 2.63 32.97 -11.23
N SER A 62 1.62 33.38 -10.46
CA SER A 62 0.22 33.40 -10.91
C SER A 62 -0.29 32.03 -11.41
N ALA A 63 0.27 30.94 -10.90
CA ALA A 63 -0.11 29.57 -11.22
C ALA A 63 -1.28 29.09 -10.33
N VAL A 64 -2.07 28.15 -10.85
CA VAL A 64 -3.18 27.52 -10.14
C VAL A 64 -2.67 26.39 -9.25
N LEU A 65 -2.96 26.42 -7.94
CA LEU A 65 -2.66 25.32 -7.03
C LEU A 65 -3.88 24.41 -6.83
N VAL A 66 -3.74 23.14 -7.19
CA VAL A 66 -4.69 22.07 -6.89
C VAL A 66 -4.13 21.17 -5.79
N VAL A 67 -4.87 20.98 -4.71
CA VAL A 67 -4.55 20.00 -3.66
C VAL A 67 -5.54 18.84 -3.75
N ALA A 68 -5.02 17.68 -4.16
CA ALA A 68 -5.80 16.46 -4.34
C ALA A 68 -5.51 15.43 -3.22
N GLY A 69 -6.26 14.33 -3.21
CA GLY A 69 -5.93 13.15 -2.42
C GLY A 69 -6.55 13.11 -1.02
N CYS A 70 -6.00 12.27 -0.15
CA CYS A 70 -6.66 11.92 1.12
C CYS A 70 -6.78 13.11 2.09
N MET A 71 -5.81 14.03 2.11
CA MET A 71 -5.87 15.18 3.02
C MET A 71 -6.92 16.19 2.54
N ALA A 72 -7.04 16.41 1.23
CA ALA A 72 -8.10 17.23 0.65
C ALA A 72 -9.49 16.67 0.99
N SER A 73 -9.69 15.35 0.87
CA SER A 73 -10.96 14.70 1.24
C SER A 73 -11.25 14.74 2.75
N ALA A 74 -10.27 14.34 3.59
CA ALA A 74 -10.51 14.09 5.00
C ALA A 74 -10.25 15.31 5.90
N GLN A 75 -9.51 16.31 5.45
CA GLN A 75 -9.16 17.50 6.24
C GLN A 75 -9.18 18.79 5.38
N PRO A 76 -10.27 19.07 4.64
CA PRO A 76 -10.33 20.21 3.71
C PRO A 76 -10.11 21.56 4.41
N TYR A 77 -10.62 21.72 5.63
CA TYR A 77 -10.43 22.95 6.41
C TYR A 77 -8.96 23.20 6.74
N THR A 78 -8.21 22.14 7.10
CA THR A 78 -6.77 22.25 7.37
C THR A 78 -6.03 22.72 6.11
N VAL A 79 -6.38 22.19 4.94
CA VAL A 79 -5.79 22.62 3.66
C VAL A 79 -6.16 24.08 3.36
N LYS A 80 -7.43 24.46 3.44
CA LYS A 80 -7.90 25.84 3.18
C LYS A 80 -7.33 26.87 4.13
N ARG A 81 -7.01 26.50 5.38
CA ARG A 81 -6.32 27.40 6.31
C ARG A 81 -4.89 27.70 5.88
N ILE A 82 -4.21 26.76 5.22
CA ILE A 82 -2.83 26.92 4.74
C ILE A 82 -2.79 27.58 3.36
N ALA A 83 -3.69 27.16 2.47
CA ALA A 83 -3.81 27.65 1.10
C ALA A 83 -5.28 27.97 0.77
N PRO A 84 -5.78 29.17 1.11
CA PRO A 84 -7.19 29.55 0.96
C PRO A 84 -7.71 29.45 -0.48
N GLU A 85 -6.89 29.82 -1.46
CA GLU A 85 -7.26 29.83 -2.87
C GLU A 85 -7.08 28.48 -3.57
N ALA A 86 -6.41 27.51 -2.95
CA ALA A 86 -6.12 26.23 -3.60
C ALA A 86 -7.41 25.46 -3.94
N ILE A 87 -7.51 24.93 -5.17
CA ILE A 87 -8.62 24.10 -5.61
C ILE A 87 -8.47 22.72 -4.98
N LEU A 88 -9.53 22.21 -4.34
CA LEU A 88 -9.49 20.93 -3.65
C LEU A 88 -10.16 19.84 -4.49
N VAL A 89 -9.47 18.72 -4.70
CA VAL A 89 -10.01 17.55 -5.42
C VAL A 89 -10.01 16.33 -4.51
N SER A 90 -11.18 15.73 -4.31
CA SER A 90 -11.29 14.51 -3.51
C SER A 90 -10.62 13.32 -4.19
N THR A 91 -10.29 12.30 -3.39
CA THR A 91 -9.82 11.00 -3.88
C THR A 91 -10.74 10.36 -4.91
N HIS A 92 -12.05 10.62 -4.89
CA HIS A 92 -13.00 10.02 -5.84
C HIS A 92 -13.04 10.77 -7.18
N ASN A 93 -12.78 12.07 -7.17
CA ASN A 93 -12.91 12.95 -8.33
C ASN A 93 -11.59 13.25 -9.04
N VAL A 94 -10.51 12.51 -8.75
CA VAL A 94 -9.21 12.69 -9.43
C VAL A 94 -9.28 12.50 -10.94
N HIS A 95 -10.21 11.69 -11.44
CA HIS A 95 -10.45 11.50 -12.88
C HIS A 95 -11.17 12.70 -13.55
N ARG A 96 -11.58 13.69 -12.77
CA ARG A 96 -12.27 14.93 -13.18
C ARG A 96 -11.44 16.17 -12.84
N VAL A 97 -10.14 16.01 -12.61
CA VAL A 97 -9.26 17.11 -12.18
C VAL A 97 -9.24 18.27 -13.19
N HIS A 98 -9.39 17.99 -14.49
CA HIS A 98 -9.48 19.01 -15.54
C HIS A 98 -10.68 19.94 -15.32
N GLU A 99 -11.86 19.41 -14.97
CA GLU A 99 -13.05 20.22 -14.69
C GLU A 99 -12.83 21.17 -13.51
N ALA A 100 -12.10 20.72 -12.49
CA ALA A 100 -11.76 21.55 -11.33
C ALA A 100 -10.89 22.75 -11.73
N ILE A 101 -9.91 22.50 -12.60
CA ILE A 101 -8.99 23.51 -13.13
C ILE A 101 -9.74 24.52 -13.99
N GLU A 102 -10.53 24.05 -14.96
CA GLU A 102 -11.26 24.89 -15.92
C GLU A 102 -12.32 25.77 -15.24
N THR A 103 -12.98 25.25 -14.21
CA THR A 103 -14.04 25.99 -13.50
C THR A 103 -13.53 26.81 -12.31
N GLY A 104 -12.31 26.54 -11.84
CA GLY A 104 -11.78 27.10 -10.60
C GLY A 104 -12.49 26.63 -9.33
N ARG A 105 -13.29 25.55 -9.40
CA ARG A 105 -14.13 25.07 -8.29
C ARG A 105 -13.57 23.80 -7.66
N ASN A 106 -13.78 23.67 -6.34
CA ASN A 106 -13.45 22.44 -5.62
C ASN A 106 -14.32 21.28 -6.13
N LEU A 107 -13.73 20.08 -6.18
CA LEU A 107 -14.41 18.81 -6.43
C LEU A 107 -14.35 17.85 -5.23
N LEU A 108 -15.01 18.20 -4.12
CA LEU A 108 -14.97 17.43 -2.87
C LEU A 108 -16.11 16.42 -2.68
N HIS A 109 -17.33 16.75 -3.08
CA HIS A 109 -18.55 16.01 -2.72
C HIS A 109 -19.50 15.77 -3.89
N GLU A 110 -19.08 16.10 -5.09
CA GLU A 110 -19.89 16.05 -6.29
C GLU A 110 -20.10 14.58 -6.66
N PRO A 111 -21.35 14.18 -6.95
CA PRO A 111 -21.62 12.85 -7.46
C PRO A 111 -20.86 12.66 -8.78
N SER A 112 -20.21 11.51 -8.90
CA SER A 112 -19.47 11.14 -10.10
C SER A 112 -19.57 9.65 -10.33
N ARG A 113 -19.31 9.24 -11.58
CA ARG A 113 -18.99 7.85 -11.85
C ARG A 113 -17.71 7.49 -11.08
N PRO A 114 -17.59 6.28 -10.52
CA PRO A 114 -16.38 5.91 -9.81
C PRO A 114 -15.15 5.99 -10.72
N LYS A 115 -14.04 6.57 -10.21
CA LYS A 115 -12.75 6.61 -10.93
C LYS A 115 -12.24 5.21 -11.31
N THR A 116 -12.72 4.16 -10.67
CA THR A 116 -12.36 2.78 -10.99
C THR A 116 -12.87 2.34 -12.37
N LEU A 117 -13.84 3.06 -12.95
CA LEU A 117 -14.28 2.86 -14.33
C LEU A 117 -13.36 3.54 -15.34
N TYR A 118 -12.57 4.54 -14.92
CA TYR A 118 -11.61 5.21 -15.79
C TYR A 118 -10.39 4.32 -15.99
N THR A 119 -10.00 4.14 -17.26
CA THR A 119 -8.80 3.39 -17.63
C THR A 119 -7.66 4.38 -17.92
N PRO A 120 -6.69 4.51 -17.01
CA PRO A 120 -5.54 5.40 -17.21
C PRO A 120 -4.63 4.88 -18.32
N ASP A 121 -3.77 5.76 -18.84
CA ASP A 121 -2.71 5.38 -19.76
C ASP A 121 -1.72 4.44 -19.04
N PRO A 122 -1.53 3.20 -19.52
CA PRO A 122 -0.56 2.26 -18.95
C PRO A 122 0.85 2.83 -18.83
N GLY A 123 1.28 3.67 -19.78
CA GLY A 123 2.59 4.31 -19.78
C GLY A 123 2.79 5.27 -18.61
N LEU A 124 1.72 5.90 -18.11
CA LEU A 124 1.76 6.82 -16.97
C LEU A 124 1.59 6.11 -15.62
N MET A 125 1.17 4.85 -15.62
CA MET A 125 1.10 4.00 -14.42
C MET A 125 2.43 3.32 -14.10
N GLN A 126 3.27 3.11 -15.10
CA GLN A 126 4.55 2.44 -14.98
C GLN A 126 5.60 3.37 -14.35
N ARG A 127 6.28 2.89 -13.30
CA ARG A 127 7.44 3.53 -12.68
C ARG A 127 8.65 2.61 -12.83
N GLY A 128 9.53 2.93 -13.77
CA GLY A 128 10.59 2.00 -14.17
C GLY A 128 9.98 0.73 -14.75
N ARG A 129 10.17 -0.42 -14.12
CA ARG A 129 9.56 -1.69 -14.53
C ARG A 129 8.47 -2.19 -13.58
N ILE A 130 7.95 -1.33 -12.71
CA ILE A 130 6.95 -1.68 -11.70
C ILE A 130 5.67 -0.89 -11.98
N ALA A 131 4.51 -1.53 -11.85
CA ALA A 131 3.21 -0.87 -11.95
C ALA A 131 2.33 -1.16 -10.74
N GLU A 132 1.64 -0.14 -10.24
CA GLU A 132 0.72 -0.24 -9.10
C GLU A 132 -0.72 -0.13 -9.59
N ILE A 133 -1.51 -1.21 -9.51
CA ILE A 133 -2.86 -1.27 -10.06
C ILE A 133 -3.89 -1.29 -8.92
N PRO A 134 -4.63 -0.19 -8.70
CA PRO A 134 -5.71 -0.18 -7.74
C PRO A 134 -6.90 -0.97 -8.27
N ILE A 135 -7.18 -2.12 -7.64
CA ILE A 135 -8.31 -2.98 -8.01
C ILE A 135 -9.62 -2.52 -7.35
N ALA A 136 -9.50 -1.83 -6.22
CA ALA A 136 -10.62 -1.22 -5.51
C ALA A 136 -10.18 0.07 -4.82
N ASP A 137 -11.14 0.97 -4.64
CA ASP A 137 -11.02 2.14 -3.78
C ASP A 137 -12.00 2.05 -2.60
N GLY A 138 -11.60 2.48 -1.41
CA GLY A 138 -12.39 2.36 -0.19
C GLY A 138 -12.32 0.99 0.48
N CYS A 139 -13.06 0.83 1.57
CA CYS A 139 -13.04 -0.38 2.40
C CYS A 139 -14.40 -0.54 3.12
N VAL A 140 -14.80 -1.78 3.43
CA VAL A 140 -16.04 -2.07 4.18
C VAL A 140 -15.85 -1.99 5.70
N ASN A 141 -14.61 -1.97 6.19
CA ASN A 141 -14.31 -2.14 7.62
C ASN A 141 -14.53 -0.87 8.45
N ASP A 142 -15.11 -1.05 9.65
CA ASP A 142 -15.45 -0.10 10.73
C ASP A 142 -14.27 0.51 11.54
N CYS A 143 -12.99 0.27 11.20
CA CYS A 143 -11.83 0.52 12.09
C CYS A 143 -11.87 1.86 12.87
N SER A 144 -11.75 1.83 14.20
CA SER A 144 -11.98 3.01 15.05
C SER A 144 -10.94 4.13 14.90
N PHE A 145 -9.79 3.83 14.31
CA PHE A 145 -8.64 4.73 14.14
C PHE A 145 -8.41 5.20 12.69
N CYS A 146 -9.13 4.63 11.72
CA CYS A 146 -8.77 4.77 10.30
C CYS A 146 -9.35 6.05 9.66
N ILE A 147 -8.51 7.07 9.47
CA ILE A 147 -8.90 8.31 8.78
C ILE A 147 -9.24 8.10 7.30
N THR A 148 -8.72 7.03 6.69
CA THR A 148 -8.98 6.72 5.27
C THR A 148 -10.48 6.53 4.99
N LYS A 149 -11.28 6.13 5.99
CA LYS A 149 -12.75 6.08 5.83
C LYS A 149 -13.38 7.44 5.57
N LEU A 150 -12.82 8.50 6.14
CA LEU A 150 -13.30 9.86 5.87
C LEU A 150 -12.88 10.32 4.48
N ALA A 151 -11.73 9.85 3.99
CA ALA A 151 -11.20 10.21 2.68
C ALA A 151 -11.89 9.47 1.53
N ARG A 152 -12.05 8.14 1.66
CA ARG A 152 -12.40 7.22 0.56
C ARG A 152 -13.71 6.46 0.76
N ARG A 153 -14.30 6.53 1.95
CA ARG A 153 -15.68 6.09 2.23
C ARG A 153 -15.99 4.65 1.79
N ARG A 154 -16.71 4.49 0.68
CA ARG A 154 -17.32 3.22 0.23
C ARG A 154 -16.39 2.47 -0.71
N VAL A 155 -16.59 1.16 -0.79
CA VAL A 155 -15.90 0.33 -1.78
C VAL A 155 -16.42 0.64 -3.18
N TYR A 156 -15.49 0.88 -4.08
CA TYR A 156 -15.70 0.94 -5.52
C TYR A 156 -14.67 0.04 -6.17
N SER A 157 -15.09 -1.08 -6.74
CA SER A 157 -14.22 -2.00 -7.46
C SER A 157 -14.02 -1.57 -8.91
N ARG A 158 -12.89 -1.96 -9.48
CA ARG A 158 -12.61 -1.88 -10.91
C ARG A 158 -13.09 -3.20 -11.56
N PRO A 159 -13.84 -3.19 -12.68
CA PRO A 159 -14.22 -4.42 -13.35
C PRO A 159 -13.01 -5.30 -13.72
N ILE A 160 -13.15 -6.62 -13.63
CA ILE A 160 -12.07 -7.59 -13.90
C ILE A 160 -11.49 -7.36 -15.29
N GLU A 161 -12.35 -7.13 -16.29
CA GLU A 161 -11.97 -6.91 -17.69
C GLU A 161 -11.12 -5.64 -17.86
N ASN A 162 -11.34 -4.63 -17.02
CA ASN A 162 -10.52 -3.42 -17.01
C ASN A 162 -9.15 -3.69 -16.38
N ILE A 163 -9.09 -4.52 -15.34
CA ILE A 163 -7.81 -4.89 -14.69
C ILE A 163 -6.99 -5.75 -15.65
N VAL A 164 -7.59 -6.78 -16.25
CA VAL A 164 -6.93 -7.70 -17.20
C VAL A 164 -6.35 -6.92 -18.38
N ARG A 165 -7.15 -6.07 -19.05
CA ARG A 165 -6.67 -5.25 -20.17
C ARG A 165 -5.51 -4.33 -19.79
N LEU A 166 -5.57 -3.74 -18.60
CA LEU A 166 -4.50 -2.88 -18.09
C LEU A 166 -3.23 -3.69 -17.83
N VAL A 167 -3.34 -4.87 -17.22
CA VAL A 167 -2.21 -5.77 -16.97
C VAL A 167 -1.58 -6.26 -18.28
N GLU A 168 -2.38 -6.68 -19.26
CA GLU A 168 -1.90 -7.07 -20.59
C GLU A 168 -1.14 -5.94 -21.29
N ALA A 169 -1.64 -4.71 -21.19
CA ALA A 169 -0.98 -3.54 -21.77
C ALA A 169 0.35 -3.23 -21.06
N LEU A 170 0.40 -3.34 -19.73
CA LEU A 170 1.63 -3.14 -18.95
C LEU A 170 2.65 -4.25 -19.19
N ALA A 171 2.21 -5.50 -19.32
CA ALA A 171 3.06 -6.64 -19.65
C ALA A 171 3.76 -6.43 -21.01
N ARG A 172 3.01 -5.99 -22.03
CA ARG A 172 3.56 -5.62 -23.35
C ARG A 172 4.57 -4.47 -23.31
N ARG A 173 4.55 -3.64 -22.26
CA ARG A 173 5.52 -2.54 -22.03
C ARG A 173 6.73 -2.95 -21.21
N GLY A 174 6.89 -4.25 -20.93
CA GLY A 174 8.04 -4.78 -20.19
C GLY A 174 8.01 -4.49 -18.69
N VAL A 175 6.82 -4.28 -18.12
CA VAL A 175 6.65 -4.29 -16.66
C VAL A 175 7.01 -5.69 -16.15
N VAL A 176 7.80 -5.76 -15.08
CA VAL A 176 8.30 -7.00 -14.48
C VAL A 176 7.60 -7.30 -13.17
N GLU A 177 7.05 -6.28 -12.51
CA GLU A 177 6.26 -6.44 -11.29
C GLU A 177 4.96 -5.64 -11.37
N ILE A 178 3.85 -6.32 -11.13
CA ILE A 178 2.53 -5.72 -10.96
C ILE A 178 2.10 -5.85 -9.52
N ARG A 179 1.86 -4.71 -8.87
CA ARG A 179 1.36 -4.63 -7.50
C ARG A 179 -0.12 -4.33 -7.54
N ILE A 180 -0.95 -5.34 -7.34
CA ILE A 180 -2.39 -5.08 -7.15
C ILE A 180 -2.58 -4.47 -5.76
N THR A 181 -3.30 -3.36 -5.68
CA THR A 181 -3.42 -2.57 -4.46
C THR A 181 -4.87 -2.16 -4.18
N GLY A 182 -5.14 -1.87 -2.93
CA GLY A 182 -6.41 -1.38 -2.41
C GLY A 182 -6.23 -0.98 -0.95
N GLN A 183 -7.25 -0.44 -0.30
CA GLN A 183 -7.25 -0.31 1.17
C GLN A 183 -7.37 -1.68 1.82
N ASP A 184 -8.10 -2.58 1.16
CA ASP A 184 -8.27 -3.97 1.49
C ASP A 184 -8.60 -4.70 0.18
N VAL A 185 -7.72 -5.56 -0.33
CA VAL A 185 -7.96 -6.22 -1.62
C VAL A 185 -8.92 -7.40 -1.51
N ALA A 186 -9.16 -7.93 -0.30
CA ALA A 186 -10.07 -9.06 -0.09
C ALA A 186 -11.56 -8.69 -0.24
N VAL A 187 -11.88 -7.40 -0.18
CA VAL A 187 -13.25 -6.89 -0.43
C VAL A 187 -13.58 -6.73 -1.92
N TYR A 188 -12.60 -6.96 -2.79
CA TYR A 188 -12.75 -6.74 -4.22
C TYR A 188 -13.96 -7.47 -4.78
N GLY A 189 -14.79 -6.75 -5.53
CA GLY A 189 -15.94 -7.29 -6.24
C GLY A 189 -17.26 -7.30 -5.47
N ILE A 190 -17.26 -7.09 -4.15
CA ILE A 190 -18.51 -7.13 -3.35
C ILE A 190 -19.56 -6.13 -3.88
N ASP A 191 -19.12 -4.95 -4.30
CA ASP A 191 -20.00 -3.85 -4.74
C ASP A 191 -20.54 -4.00 -6.17
N ILE A 192 -19.85 -4.74 -7.06
CA ILE A 192 -20.25 -4.88 -8.48
C ILE A 192 -20.66 -6.31 -8.87
N TYR A 193 -20.18 -7.33 -8.16
CA TYR A 193 -20.47 -8.75 -8.42
C TYR A 193 -21.25 -9.42 -7.29
N GLY A 194 -21.50 -8.70 -6.17
CA GLY A 194 -22.25 -9.22 -5.02
C GLY A 194 -21.50 -10.26 -4.17
N LYS A 195 -20.25 -10.59 -4.52
CA LYS A 195 -19.39 -11.55 -3.81
C LYS A 195 -17.92 -11.11 -3.88
N ARG A 196 -17.08 -11.71 -3.04
CA ARG A 196 -15.62 -11.49 -3.07
C ARG A 196 -15.03 -12.17 -4.29
N MET A 197 -14.41 -11.40 -5.17
CA MET A 197 -13.89 -11.84 -6.46
C MET A 197 -12.37 -11.82 -6.53
N LEU A 198 -11.68 -11.60 -5.41
CA LEU A 198 -10.21 -11.59 -5.41
C LEU A 198 -9.63 -12.91 -5.95
N PRO A 199 -10.06 -14.11 -5.51
CA PRO A 199 -9.55 -15.36 -6.08
C PRO A 199 -9.75 -15.45 -7.59
N GLU A 200 -10.96 -15.14 -8.07
CA GLU A 200 -11.29 -15.18 -9.51
C GLU A 200 -10.46 -14.17 -10.31
N LEU A 201 -10.20 -12.98 -9.77
CA LEU A 201 -9.29 -12.03 -10.39
C LEU A 201 -7.87 -12.60 -10.50
N LEU A 202 -7.35 -13.23 -9.43
CA LEU A 202 -6.02 -13.85 -9.46
C LEU A 202 -5.96 -14.98 -10.50
N GLU A 203 -7.01 -15.82 -10.60
CA GLU A 203 -7.10 -16.84 -11.64
C GLU A 203 -6.94 -16.22 -13.04
N ARG A 204 -7.69 -15.15 -13.33
CA ARG A 204 -7.62 -14.43 -14.61
C ARG A 204 -6.26 -13.76 -14.86
N LEU A 205 -5.62 -13.23 -13.82
CA LEU A 205 -4.28 -12.63 -13.95
C LEU A 205 -3.18 -13.69 -14.18
N ALA A 206 -3.38 -14.91 -13.70
CA ALA A 206 -2.44 -16.01 -13.90
C ALA A 206 -2.37 -16.47 -15.36
N GLU A 207 -3.47 -16.32 -16.10
CA GLU A 207 -3.60 -16.70 -17.53
C GLU A 207 -2.94 -15.70 -18.49
N ILE A 208 -2.64 -14.48 -18.02
CA ILE A 208 -2.06 -13.44 -18.87
C ILE A 208 -0.63 -13.82 -19.22
N GLU A 209 -0.30 -13.81 -20.52
CA GLU A 209 1.04 -14.07 -21.04
C GLU A 209 2.04 -12.96 -20.67
N GLY A 210 3.32 -13.33 -20.54
CA GLY A 210 4.41 -12.42 -20.23
C GLY A 210 5.28 -12.85 -19.05
N GLY A 211 6.40 -12.17 -18.85
CA GLY A 211 7.41 -12.50 -17.82
C GLY A 211 7.27 -11.78 -16.48
N PHE A 212 6.13 -11.13 -16.21
CA PHE A 212 5.94 -10.32 -15.01
C PHE A 212 5.47 -11.14 -13.80
N MET A 213 5.75 -10.66 -12.59
CA MET A 213 5.23 -11.23 -11.35
C MET A 213 4.17 -10.33 -10.74
N VAL A 214 3.19 -10.92 -10.06
CA VAL A 214 2.14 -10.19 -9.36
C VAL A 214 2.34 -10.28 -7.86
N ARG A 215 2.33 -9.13 -7.20
CA ARG A 215 2.28 -9.01 -5.74
C ARG A 215 0.87 -8.62 -5.31
N VAL A 216 0.28 -9.44 -4.45
CA VAL A 216 -1.04 -9.15 -3.87
C VAL A 216 -0.91 -8.12 -2.74
N GLY A 217 -1.82 -7.14 -2.74
CA GLY A 217 -1.87 -6.07 -1.75
C GLY A 217 -2.39 -6.53 -0.37
N MET A 218 -2.48 -5.57 0.55
CA MET A 218 -2.94 -5.84 1.91
C MET A 218 -4.41 -6.29 1.96
N MET A 219 -4.70 -7.24 2.84
CA MET A 219 -6.04 -7.78 3.09
C MET A 219 -6.33 -7.73 4.58
N SER A 220 -7.59 -7.58 4.96
CA SER A 220 -7.96 -7.74 6.37
C SER A 220 -8.35 -9.20 6.67
N PRO A 221 -8.03 -9.73 7.87
CA PRO A 221 -8.35 -11.12 8.24
C PRO A 221 -9.84 -11.46 8.06
N GLU A 222 -10.73 -10.58 8.51
CA GLU A 222 -12.18 -10.78 8.45
C GLU A 222 -12.75 -10.79 7.02
N GLN A 223 -12.01 -10.24 6.05
CA GLN A 223 -12.43 -10.22 4.64
C GLN A 223 -11.80 -11.35 3.84
N LEU A 224 -10.62 -11.82 4.25
CA LEU A 224 -9.93 -12.94 3.62
C LEU A 224 -10.51 -14.30 4.05
N GLU A 225 -10.84 -14.47 5.33
CA GLU A 225 -11.31 -15.75 5.91
C GLU A 225 -12.41 -16.44 5.07
N PRO A 226 -13.45 -15.75 4.54
CA PRO A 226 -14.51 -16.41 3.77
C PRO A 226 -14.09 -16.95 2.39
N VAL A 227 -12.90 -16.61 1.90
CA VAL A 227 -12.37 -17.01 0.58
C VAL A 227 -10.93 -17.50 0.70
N LEU A 228 -10.52 -17.96 1.89
CA LEU A 228 -9.14 -18.27 2.21
C LEU A 228 -8.61 -19.41 1.34
N ASP A 229 -9.39 -20.46 1.13
CA ASP A 229 -8.98 -21.64 0.37
C ASP A 229 -8.79 -21.32 -1.11
N GLU A 230 -9.76 -20.65 -1.73
CA GLU A 230 -9.67 -20.23 -3.13
C GLU A 230 -8.56 -19.20 -3.34
N PHE A 231 -8.35 -18.30 -2.37
CA PHE A 231 -7.23 -17.38 -2.38
C PHE A 231 -5.88 -18.11 -2.34
N ILE A 232 -5.72 -19.09 -1.45
CA ILE A 232 -4.49 -19.87 -1.33
C ILE A 232 -4.22 -20.62 -2.64
N GLU A 233 -5.22 -21.29 -3.21
CA GLU A 233 -5.05 -22.03 -4.46
C GLU A 233 -4.65 -21.11 -5.62
N ALA A 234 -5.28 -19.93 -5.74
CA ALA A 234 -4.89 -18.95 -6.74
C ALA A 234 -3.47 -18.40 -6.49
N LEU A 235 -3.13 -18.08 -5.25
CA LEU A 235 -1.81 -17.55 -4.87
C LEU A 235 -0.69 -18.56 -5.13
N ARG A 236 -0.97 -19.87 -5.13
CA ARG A 236 0.03 -20.93 -5.41
C ARG A 236 0.57 -20.89 -6.83
N LYS A 237 -0.18 -20.32 -7.78
CA LYS A 237 0.23 -20.25 -9.19
C LYS A 237 1.57 -19.51 -9.38
N PRO A 238 2.40 -19.90 -10.37
CA PRO A 238 3.72 -19.30 -10.61
C PRO A 238 3.73 -17.78 -10.82
N ARG A 239 2.62 -17.22 -11.32
CA ARG A 239 2.47 -15.78 -11.59
C ARG A 239 2.58 -14.91 -10.34
N PHE A 240 2.34 -15.46 -9.15
CA PHE A 240 2.27 -14.69 -7.90
C PHE A 240 3.48 -14.91 -7.02
N PHE A 241 3.97 -13.82 -6.45
CA PHE A 241 4.86 -13.94 -5.30
C PHE A 241 4.15 -14.62 -4.13
N LYS A 242 4.86 -15.50 -3.42
CA LYS A 242 4.38 -16.18 -2.21
C LYS A 242 4.50 -15.25 -1.02
N PHE A 243 3.67 -14.22 -1.05
CA PHE A 243 3.66 -13.13 -0.10
C PHE A 243 2.22 -12.80 0.28
N VAL A 244 1.95 -12.71 1.57
CA VAL A 244 0.66 -12.28 2.11
C VAL A 244 0.87 -11.12 3.06
N HIS A 245 0.18 -10.00 2.82
CA HIS A 245 0.14 -8.87 3.74
C HIS A 245 -1.18 -8.87 4.51
N LEU A 246 -1.13 -9.33 5.76
CA LEU A 246 -2.27 -9.54 6.64
C LEU A 246 -2.08 -8.80 7.97
N PRO A 247 -2.60 -7.57 8.12
CA PRO A 247 -2.40 -6.78 9.33
C PRO A 247 -3.19 -7.29 10.53
N VAL A 248 -2.51 -7.64 11.62
CA VAL A 248 -3.16 -8.02 12.89
C VAL A 248 -3.58 -6.79 13.71
N GLN A 249 -2.82 -5.71 13.63
CA GLN A 249 -2.92 -4.46 14.41
C GLN A 249 -2.59 -4.58 15.90
N SER A 250 -3.11 -5.58 16.60
CA SER A 250 -2.87 -5.86 18.01
C SER A 250 -2.98 -7.36 18.28
N GLY A 251 -2.17 -7.88 19.21
CA GLY A 251 -2.28 -9.26 19.67
C GLY A 251 -3.21 -9.45 20.86
N ASP A 252 -4.11 -8.51 21.12
CA ASP A 252 -5.05 -8.56 22.24
C ASP A 252 -6.51 -8.36 21.78
N ASP A 253 -7.40 -9.31 22.09
CA ASP A 253 -8.80 -9.30 21.68
C ASP A 253 -9.61 -8.14 22.25
N ARG A 254 -9.24 -7.62 23.41
CA ARG A 254 -9.90 -6.45 24.01
C ARG A 254 -9.55 -5.20 23.21
N VAL A 255 -8.27 -5.01 22.87
CA VAL A 255 -7.83 -3.91 22.00
C VAL A 255 -8.37 -4.05 20.57
N LEU A 256 -8.38 -5.25 19.99
CA LEU A 256 -8.97 -5.51 18.67
C LEU A 256 -10.46 -5.11 18.62
N ARG A 257 -11.23 -5.39 19.67
CA ARG A 257 -12.63 -4.93 19.77
C ARG A 257 -12.74 -3.41 19.82
N ILE A 258 -11.89 -2.71 20.59
CA ILE A 258 -11.86 -1.23 20.61
C ILE A 258 -11.43 -0.67 19.25
N MET A 259 -10.53 -1.37 18.55
CA MET A 259 -10.13 -1.09 17.17
C MET A 259 -11.27 -1.34 16.16
N LYS A 260 -12.39 -1.94 16.58
CA LYS A 260 -13.50 -2.42 15.74
C LYS A 260 -13.07 -3.45 14.69
N ARG A 261 -12.15 -4.34 15.06
CA ARG A 261 -11.82 -5.54 14.28
C ARG A 261 -12.86 -6.62 14.51
N ARG A 262 -13.19 -7.37 13.46
CA ARG A 262 -14.22 -8.42 13.47
C ARG A 262 -13.62 -9.83 13.42
N TYR A 263 -12.41 -9.96 13.97
CA TYR A 263 -11.69 -11.22 14.14
C TYR A 263 -11.03 -11.23 15.53
N THR A 264 -10.75 -12.42 16.04
CA THR A 264 -9.93 -12.63 17.24
C THR A 264 -8.48 -12.93 16.89
N VAL A 265 -7.60 -12.88 17.88
CA VAL A 265 -6.20 -13.29 17.73
C VAL A 265 -6.11 -14.77 17.32
N ASP A 266 -6.98 -15.62 17.85
CA ASP A 266 -7.00 -17.05 17.50
C ASP A 266 -7.45 -17.29 16.05
N GLN A 267 -8.47 -16.58 15.56
CA GLN A 267 -8.82 -16.63 14.14
C GLN A 267 -7.66 -16.17 13.26
N TYR A 268 -6.97 -15.10 13.65
CA TYR A 268 -5.79 -14.63 12.93
C TYR A 268 -4.68 -15.69 12.90
N ARG A 269 -4.39 -16.35 14.04
CA ARG A 269 -3.43 -17.46 14.12
C ARG A 269 -3.78 -18.57 13.15
N GLU A 270 -5.05 -18.96 13.11
CA GLU A 270 -5.52 -20.05 12.24
C GLU A 270 -5.31 -19.70 10.76
N ILE A 271 -5.68 -18.49 10.34
CA ILE A 271 -5.46 -18.02 8.96
C ILE A 271 -3.96 -18.09 8.61
N VAL A 272 -3.08 -17.60 9.48
CA VAL A 272 -1.62 -17.62 9.23
C VAL A 272 -1.07 -19.04 9.17
N ARG A 273 -1.49 -19.92 10.07
CA ARG A 273 -1.07 -21.34 10.09
C ARG A 273 -1.52 -22.05 8.82
N GLU A 274 -2.75 -21.84 8.39
CA GLU A 274 -3.31 -22.47 7.20
C GLU A 274 -2.58 -22.03 5.92
N ILE A 275 -2.29 -20.73 5.79
CA ILE A 275 -1.50 -20.17 4.69
C ILE A 275 -0.10 -20.81 4.64
N ARG A 276 0.61 -20.84 5.77
CA ARG A 276 1.96 -21.43 5.85
C ARG A 276 1.99 -22.93 5.61
N ARG A 277 0.93 -23.65 6.03
CA ARG A 277 0.78 -25.09 5.81
C ARG A 277 0.60 -25.42 4.33
N LYS A 278 -0.24 -24.66 3.62
CA LYS A 278 -0.54 -24.88 2.19
C LYS A 278 0.47 -24.26 1.24
N ILE A 279 1.22 -23.24 1.68
CA ILE A 279 2.26 -22.58 0.90
C ILE A 279 3.56 -22.52 1.72
N PRO A 280 4.36 -23.60 1.73
CA PRO A 280 5.65 -23.60 2.41
C PRO A 280 6.56 -22.46 1.92
N GLY A 281 7.19 -21.75 2.86
CA GLY A 281 8.08 -20.63 2.55
C GLY A 281 7.38 -19.31 2.20
N VAL A 282 6.04 -19.25 2.29
CA VAL A 282 5.29 -17.99 2.15
C VAL A 282 5.72 -16.96 3.20
N MET A 283 5.98 -15.74 2.75
CA MET A 283 6.27 -14.62 3.62
C MET A 283 4.97 -13.98 4.10
N VAL A 284 4.82 -13.80 5.42
CA VAL A 284 3.65 -13.13 6.01
C VAL A 284 4.08 -11.78 6.59
N ALA A 285 3.66 -10.72 5.93
CA ALA A 285 3.81 -9.36 6.44
C ALA A 285 2.59 -8.95 7.26
N THR A 286 2.81 -8.31 8.40
CA THR A 286 1.72 -7.77 9.24
C THR A 286 1.97 -6.31 9.62
N ASP A 287 0.94 -5.60 10.05
CA ASP A 287 1.05 -4.25 10.60
C ASP A 287 0.56 -4.27 12.05
N ILE A 288 1.26 -3.55 12.93
CA ILE A 288 0.95 -3.44 14.36
C ILE A 288 0.90 -1.96 14.75
N ILE A 289 -0.09 -1.59 15.56
CA ILE A 289 -0.24 -0.25 16.13
C ILE A 289 -0.08 -0.36 17.65
N VAL A 290 1.00 0.22 18.19
CA VAL A 290 1.22 0.30 19.63
C VAL A 290 0.68 1.61 20.21
N GLY A 291 0.24 1.57 21.46
CA GLY A 291 -0.27 2.74 22.18
C GLY A 291 -1.66 3.18 21.74
N HIS A 292 -2.44 2.27 21.16
CA HIS A 292 -3.85 2.52 20.84
C HIS A 292 -4.66 2.74 22.14
N PRO A 293 -5.68 3.62 22.15
CA PRO A 293 -6.50 3.86 23.34
C PRO A 293 -7.13 2.57 23.87
N GLY A 294 -6.87 2.26 25.15
CA GLY A 294 -7.30 1.02 25.80
C GLY A 294 -6.23 -0.09 25.83
N GLU A 295 -5.05 0.14 25.25
CA GLU A 295 -3.89 -0.74 25.37
C GLU A 295 -3.17 -0.49 26.71
N ASP A 296 -3.35 -1.40 27.66
CA ASP A 296 -2.56 -1.48 28.88
C ASP A 296 -1.29 -2.33 28.68
N GLU A 297 -0.58 -2.59 29.76
CA GLU A 297 0.69 -3.33 29.70
C GLU A 297 0.49 -4.80 29.31
N GLU A 298 -0.56 -5.44 29.82
CA GLU A 298 -0.88 -6.83 29.48
C GLU A 298 -1.23 -6.99 28.00
N ALA A 299 -2.06 -6.08 27.45
CA ALA A 299 -2.41 -6.08 26.04
C ALA A 299 -1.19 -5.85 25.11
N PHE A 300 -0.27 -4.97 25.53
CA PHE A 300 0.99 -4.79 24.83
C PHE A 300 1.84 -6.07 24.86
N MET A 301 1.96 -6.71 26.02
CA MET A 301 2.70 -7.97 26.16
C MET A 301 2.06 -9.14 25.40
N ASN A 302 0.73 -9.17 25.27
CA ASN A 302 0.02 -10.11 24.38
C ASN A 302 0.47 -9.93 22.92
N THR A 303 0.63 -8.68 22.47
CA THR A 303 1.13 -8.37 21.13
C THR A 303 2.58 -8.82 20.93
N VAL A 304 3.44 -8.61 21.94
CA VAL A 304 4.83 -9.09 21.90
C VAL A 304 4.87 -10.62 21.77
N ARG A 305 4.11 -11.34 22.61
CA ARG A 305 3.98 -12.80 22.56
C ARG A 305 3.52 -13.31 21.21
N LEU A 306 2.53 -12.64 20.59
CA LEU A 306 2.04 -13.03 19.27
C LEU A 306 3.13 -12.91 18.18
N VAL A 307 3.94 -11.85 18.23
CA VAL A 307 5.06 -11.67 17.29
C VAL A 307 6.12 -12.75 17.50
N GLU A 308 6.42 -13.12 18.75
CA GLU A 308 7.35 -14.20 19.06
C GLU A 308 6.83 -15.58 18.67
N GLU A 309 5.52 -15.83 18.83
CA GLU A 309 4.84 -17.07 18.46
C GLU A 309 4.80 -17.25 16.93
N LEU A 310 4.28 -16.25 16.22
CA LEU A 310 4.05 -16.34 14.78
C LEU A 310 5.26 -15.95 13.95
N ARG A 311 6.32 -15.41 14.55
CA ARG A 311 7.62 -15.15 13.91
C ARG A 311 7.48 -14.55 12.50
N PHE A 312 6.85 -13.38 12.40
CA PHE A 312 6.66 -12.73 11.10
C PHE A 312 8.01 -12.31 10.52
N GLU A 313 8.21 -12.58 9.24
CA GLU A 313 9.39 -12.12 8.51
C GLU A 313 9.35 -10.60 8.29
N ARG A 314 8.15 -10.01 8.37
CA ARG A 314 7.95 -8.58 8.18
C ARG A 314 6.86 -8.01 9.07
N VAL A 315 7.21 -6.99 9.83
CA VAL A 315 6.26 -6.23 10.65
C VAL A 315 6.38 -4.75 10.35
N HIS A 316 5.28 -4.12 9.95
CA HIS A 316 5.17 -2.67 9.90
C HIS A 316 4.63 -2.14 11.22
N LEU A 317 5.55 -1.72 12.09
CA LEU A 317 5.21 -1.11 13.36
C LEU A 317 4.84 0.38 13.18
N ALA A 318 3.76 0.80 13.84
CA ALA A 318 3.36 2.19 13.94
C ALA A 318 2.99 2.55 15.39
N GLN A 319 3.30 3.77 15.80
CA GLN A 319 2.73 4.34 17.01
C GLN A 319 1.34 4.90 16.70
N TYR A 320 0.39 4.68 17.58
CA TYR A 320 -0.93 5.27 17.46
C TYR A 320 -0.83 6.80 17.57
N THR A 321 -1.46 7.45 16.60
CA THR A 321 -1.59 8.91 16.54
C THR A 321 -3.06 9.25 16.32
N PRO A 322 -3.66 10.12 17.15
CA PRO A 322 -5.07 10.45 17.01
C PRO A 322 -5.32 11.14 15.67
N ARG A 323 -6.39 10.72 15.00
CA ARG A 323 -6.82 11.30 13.73
C ARG A 323 -8.14 12.03 13.91
N PRO A 324 -8.27 13.28 13.43
CA PRO A 324 -9.50 14.04 13.59
C PRO A 324 -10.73 13.26 13.11
N ARG A 325 -11.80 13.29 13.91
CA ARG A 325 -13.11 12.67 13.63
C ARG A 325 -13.10 11.13 13.57
N THR A 326 -12.04 10.47 14.03
CA THR A 326 -12.04 9.03 14.29
C THR A 326 -12.53 8.73 15.70
N VAL A 327 -13.18 7.59 15.91
CA VAL A 327 -13.69 7.18 17.24
C VAL A 327 -12.55 7.11 18.26
N ALA A 328 -11.42 6.52 17.89
CA ALA A 328 -10.28 6.37 18.79
C ALA A 328 -9.64 7.71 19.20
N ALA A 329 -9.83 8.79 18.43
CA ALA A 329 -9.31 10.10 18.80
C ALA A 329 -10.07 10.74 19.99
N GLY A 330 -11.30 10.30 20.26
CA GLY A 330 -12.11 10.76 21.40
C GLY A 330 -11.95 9.93 22.68
N LEU A 331 -11.16 8.84 22.64
CA LEU A 331 -10.94 7.97 23.80
C LEU A 331 -9.79 8.50 24.69
N PRO A 332 -9.67 8.05 25.96
CA PRO A 332 -8.50 8.34 26.78
C PRO A 332 -7.20 7.84 26.11
N GLN A 333 -6.28 8.76 25.87
CA GLN A 333 -5.07 8.49 25.10
C GLN A 333 -3.97 7.87 25.97
N VAL A 334 -3.24 6.91 25.41
CA VAL A 334 -1.98 6.44 26.02
C VAL A 334 -0.94 7.57 25.91
N PRO A 335 -0.21 7.91 26.99
CA PRO A 335 0.84 8.92 26.95
C PRO A 335 1.97 8.60 25.97
N ASP A 336 2.46 9.61 25.25
CA ASP A 336 3.50 9.44 24.23
C ASP A 336 4.81 8.81 24.74
N PRO A 337 5.30 9.08 25.98
CA PRO A 337 6.46 8.36 26.52
C PRO A 337 6.26 6.84 26.54
N ILE A 338 5.05 6.38 26.90
CA ILE A 338 4.71 4.96 26.93
C ILE A 338 4.66 4.40 25.50
N LYS A 339 4.05 5.12 24.55
CA LYS A 339 4.05 4.70 23.13
C LYS A 339 5.46 4.53 22.58
N LYS A 340 6.37 5.46 22.91
CA LYS A 340 7.78 5.40 22.50
C LYS A 340 8.52 4.22 23.12
N GLN A 341 8.31 3.97 24.42
CA GLN A 341 8.87 2.81 25.12
C GLN A 341 8.42 1.50 24.47
N ARG A 342 7.11 1.31 24.31
CA ARG A 342 6.51 0.12 23.68
C ARG A 342 6.98 -0.09 22.26
N SER A 343 7.02 0.98 21.47
CA SER A 343 7.54 0.96 20.10
C SER A 343 8.99 0.49 20.05
N LYS A 344 9.85 0.99 20.96
CA LYS A 344 11.26 0.57 21.03
C LYS A 344 11.38 -0.90 21.43
N GLN A 345 10.64 -1.32 22.45
CA GLN A 345 10.68 -2.70 22.93
C GLN A 345 10.21 -3.69 21.86
N LEU A 346 9.08 -3.42 21.20
CA LEU A 346 8.56 -4.29 20.15
C LEU A 346 9.45 -4.26 18.90
N MET A 347 10.05 -3.12 18.56
CA MET A 347 11.01 -3.05 17.45
C MET A 347 12.21 -3.96 17.69
N ASN A 348 12.78 -4.00 18.90
CA ASN A 348 13.88 -4.91 19.22
C ASN A 348 13.49 -6.39 19.00
N VAL A 349 12.26 -6.77 19.36
CA VAL A 349 11.76 -8.13 19.13
C VAL A 349 11.59 -8.42 17.64
N ILE A 350 11.05 -7.47 16.88
CA ILE A 350 10.90 -7.56 15.42
C ILE A 350 12.27 -7.70 14.74
N GLU A 351 13.26 -6.88 15.10
CA GLU A 351 14.61 -6.93 14.52
C GLU A 351 15.30 -8.26 14.81
N ARG A 352 15.21 -8.73 16.06
CA ARG A 352 15.76 -10.02 16.46
C ARG A 352 15.17 -11.16 15.64
N ILE A 353 13.84 -11.26 15.59
CA ILE A 353 13.17 -12.34 14.85
C ILE A 353 13.41 -12.24 13.35
N GLY A 354 13.33 -11.04 12.78
CA GLY A 354 13.60 -10.81 11.36
C GLY A 354 15.01 -11.27 10.99
N LEU A 355 16.01 -10.92 11.80
CA LEU A 355 17.39 -11.38 11.57
C LEU A 355 17.51 -12.90 11.73
N GLU A 356 16.89 -13.50 12.74
CA GLU A 356 16.88 -14.96 12.93
C GLU A 356 16.28 -15.69 11.71
N GLU A 357 15.14 -15.22 11.17
CA GLU A 357 14.50 -15.81 10.00
C GLU A 357 15.32 -15.60 8.72
N HIS A 358 15.87 -14.40 8.52
CA HIS A 358 16.65 -14.09 7.32
C HIS A 358 18.02 -14.78 7.31
N THR A 359 18.64 -14.98 8.48
CA THR A 359 19.92 -15.70 8.58
C THR A 359 19.82 -17.14 8.07
N ARG A 360 18.63 -17.76 8.13
CA ARG A 360 18.38 -19.10 7.58
C ARG A 360 18.59 -19.19 6.06
N TYR A 361 18.54 -18.06 5.36
CA TYR A 361 18.82 -18.01 3.92
C TYR A 361 20.32 -17.96 3.62
N VAL A 362 21.17 -17.56 4.58
CA VAL A 362 22.60 -17.39 4.32
C VAL A 362 23.24 -18.74 3.97
N GLY A 363 23.98 -18.77 2.86
CA GLY A 363 24.59 -19.97 2.28
C GLY A 363 23.65 -20.78 1.36
N THR A 364 22.38 -20.38 1.23
CA THR A 364 21.44 -21.01 0.29
C THR A 364 21.51 -20.37 -1.10
N ARG A 365 21.09 -21.13 -2.10
CA ARG A 365 20.90 -20.64 -3.48
C ARG A 365 19.41 -20.61 -3.80
N ALA A 366 18.95 -19.52 -4.40
CA ALA A 366 17.56 -19.35 -4.79
C ALA A 366 17.45 -18.51 -6.07
N GLU A 367 16.35 -18.66 -6.78
CA GLU A 367 16.03 -17.75 -7.90
C GLU A 367 15.49 -16.42 -7.37
N ALA A 368 15.99 -15.33 -7.92
CA ALA A 368 15.56 -13.97 -7.64
C ALA A 368 15.20 -13.23 -8.93
N LEU A 369 14.05 -12.55 -8.93
CA LEU A 369 13.67 -11.61 -9.98
C LEU A 369 14.28 -10.25 -9.68
N VAL A 370 15.10 -9.72 -10.59
CA VAL A 370 15.60 -8.34 -10.49
C VAL A 370 14.47 -7.38 -10.88
N VAL A 371 13.96 -6.60 -9.94
CA VAL A 371 12.78 -5.73 -10.19
C VAL A 371 13.16 -4.31 -10.59
N SER A 372 14.25 -3.77 -10.05
CA SER A 372 14.68 -2.38 -10.31
C SER A 372 16.12 -2.13 -9.88
N TRP A 373 16.67 -0.99 -10.27
CA TRP A 373 17.90 -0.43 -9.71
C TRP A 373 17.65 0.06 -8.28
N GLY A 374 18.61 -0.15 -7.38
CA GLY A 374 18.52 0.32 -6.00
C GLY A 374 18.74 1.83 -5.88
N GLU A 375 18.00 2.49 -4.98
CA GLU A 375 18.13 3.96 -4.76
C GLU A 375 19.53 4.38 -4.25
N ARG A 376 20.27 3.44 -3.64
CA ARG A 376 21.61 3.67 -3.07
C ARG A 376 22.71 2.93 -3.82
N GLY A 377 22.46 2.59 -5.09
CA GLY A 377 23.30 1.70 -5.90
C GLY A 377 22.92 0.23 -5.76
N GLY A 378 23.49 -0.61 -6.65
CA GLY A 378 23.14 -2.02 -6.76
C GLY A 378 21.77 -2.28 -7.39
N LEU A 379 21.27 -3.50 -7.23
CA LEU A 379 20.00 -3.95 -7.78
C LEU A 379 19.05 -4.40 -6.66
N ASP A 380 17.77 -4.05 -6.78
CA ASP A 380 16.70 -4.60 -5.96
C ASP A 380 16.13 -5.84 -6.66
N ALA A 381 16.30 -7.00 -6.03
CA ALA A 381 15.75 -8.26 -6.45
C ALA A 381 14.79 -8.83 -5.39
N LYS A 382 13.89 -9.72 -5.83
CA LYS A 382 12.92 -10.40 -4.96
C LYS A 382 13.04 -11.90 -5.16
N LEU A 383 13.16 -12.64 -4.06
CA LEU A 383 12.92 -14.09 -4.10
C LEU A 383 11.44 -14.37 -4.43
N TYR A 384 11.12 -15.62 -4.72
CA TYR A 384 9.76 -16.04 -5.04
C TYR A 384 8.73 -15.75 -3.94
N ASN A 385 9.13 -15.70 -2.67
CA ASN A 385 8.28 -15.29 -1.54
C ASN A 385 8.30 -13.78 -1.25
N TYR A 386 8.84 -12.98 -2.18
CA TYR A 386 8.97 -11.53 -2.08
C TYR A 386 10.00 -11.01 -1.05
N MET A 387 10.86 -11.91 -0.52
CA MET A 387 12.00 -11.50 0.30
C MET A 387 12.95 -10.60 -0.52
N PRO A 388 13.26 -9.37 -0.06
CA PRO A 388 14.18 -8.49 -0.77
C PRO A 388 15.62 -9.01 -0.70
N VAL A 389 16.29 -8.99 -1.85
CA VAL A 389 17.71 -9.31 -1.99
C VAL A 389 18.38 -8.14 -2.70
N VAL A 390 19.43 -7.60 -2.10
CA VAL A 390 20.26 -6.60 -2.75
C VAL A 390 21.43 -7.27 -3.44
N LEU A 391 21.56 -7.04 -4.74
CA LEU A 391 22.64 -7.57 -5.57
C LEU A 391 23.62 -6.45 -5.98
N PRO A 392 24.90 -6.78 -6.26
CA PRO A 392 25.85 -5.82 -6.79
C PRO A 392 25.41 -5.20 -8.11
N GLU A 393 25.86 -3.97 -8.36
CA GLU A 393 25.62 -3.30 -9.64
C GLU A 393 26.31 -4.04 -10.79
N GLY A 394 25.68 -4.03 -11.98
CA GLY A 394 26.19 -4.73 -13.17
C GLY A 394 26.06 -6.25 -13.14
N SER A 395 25.58 -6.85 -12.04
CA SER A 395 25.42 -8.31 -11.92
C SER A 395 24.23 -8.87 -12.73
N ALA A 396 23.27 -8.02 -13.09
CA ALA A 396 22.08 -8.38 -13.86
C ALA A 396 21.35 -7.13 -14.36
N THR A 397 20.30 -7.31 -15.16
CA THR A 397 19.39 -6.23 -15.56
C THR A 397 17.98 -6.44 -15.01
N PRO A 398 17.22 -5.37 -14.70
CA PRO A 398 15.83 -5.51 -14.29
C PRO A 398 15.00 -6.33 -15.28
N GLY A 399 14.21 -7.27 -14.78
CA GLY A 399 13.40 -8.23 -15.53
C GLY A 399 14.02 -9.60 -15.69
N GLU A 400 15.29 -9.77 -15.32
CA GLU A 400 15.95 -11.07 -15.34
C GLU A 400 15.67 -11.86 -14.06
N TRP A 401 15.46 -13.17 -14.24
CA TRP A 401 15.61 -14.14 -13.17
C TRP A 401 17.06 -14.59 -13.11
N ARG A 402 17.63 -14.58 -11.91
CA ARG A 402 19.01 -15.00 -11.64
C ARG A 402 19.04 -15.94 -10.45
N CYS A 403 19.89 -16.96 -10.52
CA CYS A 403 20.26 -17.71 -9.34
C CYS A 403 21.19 -16.85 -8.49
N VAL A 404 20.85 -16.71 -7.22
CA VAL A 404 21.59 -15.91 -6.27
C VAL A 404 22.02 -16.79 -5.11
N GLU A 405 23.29 -16.69 -4.75
CA GLU A 405 23.79 -17.23 -3.49
C GLU A 405 23.67 -16.14 -2.43
N VAL A 406 22.95 -16.42 -1.35
CA VAL A 406 22.72 -15.45 -0.27
C VAL A 406 23.95 -15.44 0.64
N THR A 407 24.67 -14.32 0.66
CA THR A 407 25.93 -14.17 1.40
C THR A 407 25.77 -13.50 2.75
N GLY A 408 24.64 -12.83 2.99
CA GLY A 408 24.37 -12.13 4.22
C GLY A 408 22.91 -11.75 4.39
N ALA A 409 22.57 -11.34 5.60
CA ALA A 409 21.22 -10.94 5.97
C ALA A 409 21.26 -9.75 6.94
N THR A 410 20.27 -8.88 6.82
CA THR A 410 19.86 -7.95 7.86
C THR A 410 18.49 -8.36 8.37
N TRP A 411 17.95 -7.68 9.39
CA TRP A 411 16.56 -7.91 9.80
C TRP A 411 15.53 -7.51 8.72
N TYR A 412 15.95 -6.79 7.67
CA TYR A 412 15.07 -6.21 6.65
C TYR A 412 15.22 -6.88 5.28
N ASP A 413 16.46 -7.20 4.87
CA ASP A 413 16.82 -7.68 3.54
C ASP A 413 17.95 -8.71 3.56
N LEU A 414 18.11 -9.39 2.42
CA LEU A 414 19.23 -10.27 2.14
C LEU A 414 20.27 -9.56 1.26
N ARG A 415 21.51 -10.04 1.34
CA ARG A 415 22.60 -9.72 0.40
C ARG A 415 22.93 -10.97 -0.38
N GLY A 416 23.10 -10.84 -1.69
CA GLY A 416 23.41 -11.98 -2.54
C GLY A 416 24.34 -11.65 -3.69
N LEU A 417 24.94 -12.69 -4.26
CA LEU A 417 25.75 -12.63 -5.47
C LEU A 417 25.09 -13.49 -6.55
N VAL A 418 25.11 -13.00 -7.79
CA VAL A 418 24.64 -13.78 -8.94
C VAL A 418 25.64 -14.91 -9.20
N VAL A 419 25.14 -16.14 -9.32
CA VAL A 419 25.93 -17.34 -9.58
C VAL A 419 25.32 -18.12 -10.75
N GLU A 420 26.10 -19.01 -11.35
CA GLU A 420 25.58 -20.00 -12.30
C GLU A 420 24.74 -21.05 -11.54
N CYS A 421 23.61 -21.43 -12.13
CA CYS A 421 22.68 -22.41 -11.55
C CYS A 421 23.28 -23.80 -11.45
#